data_AF-A0A948YUY5-F1
#
_entry.id   AF-A0A948YUY5-F1
#
_cell.length_a   1.000
_cell.length_b   1.000
_cell.length_c   1.000
_cell.angle_alpha   90.00
_cell.angle_beta   90.00
_cell.angle_gamma   90.00
#
_symmetry.space_group_name_H-M   'P 1'
#
loop_
_entity.id
_entity.type
_entity.pdbx_description
1 polymer ?
#
loop_
_entity_poly.entity_id
_entity_poly.type
_entity_poly.pdbx_seq_one_letter_code
_entity_poly.pdbx_strand_id
1 'polypeptide(L)'
;MKKDSFIAAIVVIVVSFLLLPVHSFAGGAVKPLEKAEKPVWQVGDTWVYEVSRTGELQDKKFKATMTVIEITDKGYAVAVDYGGEKTIEYYNKNINFVRATDEKGGMVETCAPEIPVFKWPLEPGKWWKGEYLYQDNKTSGSGSVSMTTEVIGPETLINGEGQEIATLKLVSKRANRYGTFVGKRDLWYDPQTRFIIKRVDERSLGKREERSLISFTPGTK
;
A
#
# COMPACT_ATOMS: atom_id res chain seq x y z
N MET A 1 33.95 70.52 33.90
CA MET A 1 34.42 70.67 32.50
C MET A 1 34.56 69.28 31.89
N LYS A 2 33.55 68.86 31.13
CA LYS A 2 33.50 67.87 30.03
C LYS A 2 32.08 67.29 29.97
N LYS A 3 31.46 67.50 28.82
CA LYS A 3 30.10 67.11 28.44
C LYS A 3 30.18 65.73 27.81
N ASP A 4 29.44 64.76 28.32
CA ASP A 4 29.27 63.48 27.65
C ASP A 4 27.87 63.43 27.05
N SER A 5 27.85 63.53 25.72
CA SER A 5 26.69 63.50 24.85
C SER A 5 26.21 62.06 24.68
N PHE A 6 24.97 61.78 25.08
CA PHE A 6 24.25 60.57 24.69
C PHE A 6 23.60 60.80 23.32
N ILE A 7 24.11 60.12 22.28
CA ILE A 7 23.45 60.02 20.97
C ILE A 7 22.59 58.75 21.01
N ALA A 8 21.27 58.92 21.01
CA ALA A 8 20.32 57.83 20.84
C ALA A 8 20.25 57.44 19.35
N ALA A 9 20.66 56.23 19.02
CA ALA A 9 20.49 55.65 17.69
C ALA A 9 19.12 54.96 17.60
N ILE A 10 18.21 55.53 16.80
CA ILE A 10 16.93 54.90 16.43
C ILE A 10 17.20 53.98 15.25
N VAL A 11 17.13 52.66 15.47
CA VAL A 11 17.17 51.65 14.41
C VAL A 11 15.74 51.43 13.92
N VAL A 12 15.43 51.93 12.72
CA VAL A 12 14.18 51.65 12.02
C VAL A 12 14.34 50.33 11.28
N ILE A 13 13.71 49.27 11.78
CA ILE A 13 13.60 47.99 11.08
C ILE A 13 12.42 48.09 10.11
N VAL A 14 12.71 48.25 8.81
CA VAL A 14 11.72 48.14 7.74
C VAL A 14 11.49 46.65 7.47
N VAL A 15 10.41 46.10 8.03
CA VAL A 15 9.95 44.75 7.71
C VAL A 15 9.22 44.80 6.37
N SER A 16 9.95 44.60 5.27
CA SER A 16 9.35 44.38 3.95
C SER A 16 8.64 43.03 3.92
N PHE A 17 7.32 43.05 4.08
CA PHE A 17 6.45 41.92 3.75
C PHE A 17 6.53 41.65 2.25
N LEU A 18 7.36 40.68 1.86
CA LEU A 18 7.32 40.06 0.53
C LEU A 18 5.98 39.34 0.39
N LEU A 19 5.02 39.98 -0.27
CA LEU A 19 3.80 39.36 -0.79
C LEU A 19 4.20 38.35 -1.87
N LEU A 20 4.53 37.13 -1.46
CA LEU A 20 4.65 36.04 -2.42
C LEU A 20 3.26 35.77 -3.01
N PRO A 21 3.14 35.67 -4.35
CA PRO A 21 1.88 35.31 -4.98
C PRO A 21 1.50 33.89 -4.52
N VAL A 22 0.46 33.82 -3.70
CA VAL A 22 -0.25 32.57 -3.40
C VAL A 22 -0.83 32.12 -4.73
N HIS A 23 -0.12 31.23 -5.42
CA HIS A 23 -0.66 30.52 -6.56
C HIS A 23 -1.76 29.62 -5.98
N SER A 24 -3.00 30.12 -6.01
CA SER A 24 -4.18 29.28 -5.85
C SER A 24 -4.13 28.25 -6.97
N PHE A 25 -3.61 27.07 -6.64
CA PHE A 25 -3.83 25.90 -7.45
C PHE A 25 -5.34 25.73 -7.52
N ALA A 26 -5.93 26.09 -8.67
CA ALA A 26 -7.29 25.73 -9.00
C ALA A 26 -7.33 24.20 -9.15
N GLY A 27 -7.36 23.51 -8.01
CA GLY A 27 -7.47 22.07 -7.92
C GLY A 27 -8.83 21.67 -8.47
N GLY A 28 -8.83 21.18 -9.71
CA GLY A 28 -9.99 20.48 -10.23
C GLY A 28 -10.25 19.29 -9.31
N ALA A 29 -11.42 19.25 -8.68
CA ALA A 29 -11.80 18.17 -7.78
C ALA A 29 -11.58 16.82 -8.47
N VAL A 30 -10.88 15.90 -7.80
CA VAL A 30 -10.61 14.59 -8.37
C VAL A 30 -11.93 13.84 -8.52
N LYS A 31 -12.21 13.38 -9.75
CA LYS A 31 -13.45 12.62 -10.03
C LYS A 31 -13.41 11.28 -9.29
N PRO A 32 -14.49 10.90 -8.58
CA PRO A 32 -14.60 9.58 -7.98
C PRO A 32 -14.42 8.45 -9.01
N LEU A 33 -13.75 7.37 -8.62
CA LEU A 33 -13.65 6.17 -9.44
C LEU A 33 -14.93 5.33 -9.34
N GLU A 34 -15.64 5.17 -10.45
CA GLU A 34 -16.85 4.32 -10.51
C GLU A 34 -16.50 2.84 -10.71
N LYS A 35 -15.37 2.58 -11.37
CA LYS A 35 -14.93 1.24 -11.74
C LYS A 35 -13.42 1.21 -11.96
N ALA A 36 -12.80 0.06 -11.71
CA ALA A 36 -11.44 -0.22 -12.17
C ALA A 36 -11.35 -1.54 -12.91
N GLU A 37 -10.72 -1.49 -14.08
CA GLU A 37 -10.36 -2.68 -14.84
C GLU A 37 -9.10 -3.35 -14.27
N LYS A 38 -8.92 -4.62 -14.64
CA LYS A 38 -7.72 -5.36 -14.28
C LYS A 38 -6.47 -4.65 -14.81
N PRO A 39 -5.48 -4.34 -13.97
CA PRO A 39 -4.24 -3.75 -14.46
C PRO A 39 -3.41 -4.78 -15.25
N VAL A 40 -2.53 -4.27 -16.09
CA VAL A 40 -1.46 -5.05 -16.71
C VAL A 40 -0.16 -4.56 -16.10
N TRP A 41 0.48 -5.42 -15.30
CA TRP A 41 1.83 -5.14 -14.81
C TRP A 41 2.86 -5.34 -15.91
N GLN A 42 3.94 -4.57 -15.83
CA GLN A 42 5.08 -4.61 -16.74
C GLN A 42 6.33 -4.98 -15.94
N VAL A 43 7.29 -5.66 -16.58
CA VAL A 43 8.61 -5.89 -15.98
C VAL A 43 9.23 -4.53 -15.65
N GLY A 44 9.73 -4.39 -14.44
CA GLY A 44 10.27 -3.13 -13.90
C GLY A 44 9.25 -2.25 -13.20
N ASP A 45 7.94 -2.51 -13.29
CA ASP A 45 6.94 -1.82 -12.44
C ASP A 45 7.38 -1.98 -10.98
N THR A 46 7.60 -0.85 -10.29
CA THR A 46 8.20 -0.81 -8.96
C THR A 46 7.37 0.07 -8.03
N TRP A 47 6.98 -0.49 -6.89
CA TRP A 47 6.28 0.19 -5.80
C TRP A 47 7.16 0.24 -4.57
N VAL A 48 7.28 1.44 -3.98
CA VAL A 48 7.98 1.64 -2.71
C VAL A 48 6.96 2.08 -1.67
N TYR A 49 6.89 1.37 -0.56
CA TYR A 49 5.97 1.62 0.54
C TYR A 49 6.72 2.03 1.80
N GLU A 50 6.13 2.94 2.57
CA GLU A 50 6.38 3.00 4.01
C GLU A 50 5.52 1.93 4.68
N VAL A 51 6.12 1.14 5.56
CA VAL A 51 5.44 0.15 6.38
C VAL A 51 5.52 0.56 7.84
N SER A 52 4.40 0.54 8.54
CA SER A 52 4.31 0.74 9.98
C SER A 52 3.64 -0.47 10.64
N ARG A 53 4.28 -1.06 11.63
CA ARG A 53 3.74 -2.17 12.44
C ARG A 53 3.54 -1.72 13.87
N THR A 54 2.35 -1.99 14.42
CA THR A 54 2.00 -1.71 15.82
C THR A 54 1.38 -2.92 16.49
N GLY A 55 1.48 -2.99 17.82
CA GLY A 55 1.01 -4.15 18.60
C GLY A 55 1.95 -5.36 18.56
N GLU A 56 3.20 -5.15 18.16
CA GLU A 56 4.31 -6.10 18.34
C GLU A 56 5.11 -5.78 19.61
N LEU A 57 6.18 -6.53 19.90
CA LEU A 57 7.10 -6.24 21.01
C LEU A 57 7.72 -4.83 20.89
N GLN A 58 7.80 -4.30 19.67
CA GLN A 58 8.25 -2.95 19.38
C GLN A 58 7.55 -2.46 18.11
N ASP A 59 7.06 -1.22 18.14
CA ASP A 59 6.57 -0.56 16.94
C ASP A 59 7.73 -0.36 15.97
N LYS A 60 7.50 -0.65 14.69
CA LYS A 60 8.54 -0.60 13.66
C LYS A 60 8.05 0.17 12.44
N LYS A 61 8.95 0.98 11.89
CA LYS A 61 8.80 1.61 10.58
C LYS A 61 9.97 1.27 9.69
N PHE A 62 9.70 0.88 8.45
CA PHE A 62 10.72 0.57 7.45
C PHE A 62 10.12 0.70 6.05
N LYS A 63 10.98 0.63 5.02
CA LYS A 63 10.53 0.64 3.62
C LYS A 63 10.37 -0.77 3.11
N ALA A 64 9.34 -0.98 2.29
CA ALA A 64 9.21 -2.18 1.47
C ALA A 64 9.25 -1.80 0.00
N THR A 65 9.97 -2.55 -0.82
CA THR A 65 10.04 -2.37 -2.27
C THR A 65 9.50 -3.62 -2.94
N MET A 66 8.66 -3.44 -3.95
CA MET A 66 8.12 -4.52 -4.78
C MET A 66 8.45 -4.19 -6.24
N THR A 67 9.09 -5.10 -6.96
CA THR A 67 9.47 -4.91 -8.36
C THR A 67 9.08 -6.13 -9.17
N VAL A 68 8.31 -5.94 -10.24
CA VAL A 68 8.00 -7.03 -11.19
C VAL A 68 9.27 -7.40 -11.94
N ILE A 69 9.74 -8.63 -11.78
CA ILE A 69 10.98 -9.11 -12.42
C ILE A 69 10.71 -10.04 -13.59
N GLU A 70 9.54 -10.69 -13.63
CA GLU A 70 9.19 -11.64 -14.68
C GLU A 70 7.68 -11.69 -14.89
N ILE A 71 7.26 -11.90 -16.14
CA ILE A 71 5.88 -12.17 -16.53
C ILE A 71 5.86 -13.48 -17.30
N THR A 72 4.99 -14.40 -16.88
CA THR A 72 4.84 -15.73 -17.47
C THR A 72 3.39 -15.95 -17.91
N ASP A 73 3.14 -17.09 -18.55
CA ASP A 73 1.79 -17.56 -18.85
C ASP A 73 0.94 -17.83 -17.59
N LYS A 74 1.56 -18.03 -16.42
CA LYS A 74 0.89 -18.27 -15.13
C LYS A 74 0.61 -16.99 -14.35
N GLY A 75 1.37 -15.92 -14.59
CA GLY A 75 1.21 -14.64 -13.92
C GLY A 75 2.54 -13.91 -13.75
N TYR A 76 2.79 -13.35 -12.57
CA TYR A 76 3.89 -12.43 -12.31
C TYR A 76 4.82 -12.97 -11.23
N ALA A 77 6.12 -12.78 -11.40
CA ALA A 77 7.10 -12.89 -10.32
C ALA A 77 7.55 -11.49 -9.90
N VAL A 78 7.53 -11.23 -8.59
CA VAL A 78 7.78 -9.93 -7.99
C VAL A 78 8.87 -10.08 -6.94
N ALA A 79 10.01 -9.43 -7.14
CA ALA A 79 11.02 -9.30 -6.11
C ALA A 79 10.50 -8.36 -5.03
N VAL A 80 10.54 -8.80 -3.77
CA VAL A 80 10.10 -8.01 -2.62
C VAL A 80 11.25 -7.89 -1.63
N ASP A 81 11.64 -6.65 -1.33
CA ASP A 81 12.52 -6.33 -0.20
C ASP A 81 11.64 -5.73 0.90
N TYR A 82 11.55 -6.42 2.02
CA TYR A 82 10.69 -6.07 3.13
C TYR A 82 11.52 -5.71 4.35
N GLY A 83 12.16 -4.53 4.32
CA GLY A 83 13.04 -4.06 5.40
C GLY A 83 14.33 -4.89 5.53
N GLY A 84 14.89 -5.36 4.42
CA GLY A 84 16.08 -6.20 4.35
C GLY A 84 15.79 -7.69 4.19
N GLU A 85 14.54 -8.12 4.40
CA GLU A 85 14.10 -9.48 4.13
C GLU A 85 13.66 -9.61 2.68
N LYS A 86 14.42 -10.37 1.88
CA LYS A 86 14.19 -10.50 0.43
C LYS A 86 13.47 -11.80 0.08
N THR A 87 12.43 -11.68 -0.74
CA THR A 87 11.65 -12.81 -1.27
C THR A 87 11.30 -12.58 -2.74
N ILE A 88 10.88 -13.65 -3.40
CA ILE A 88 10.18 -13.58 -4.70
C ILE A 88 8.75 -14.02 -4.46
N GLU A 89 7.81 -13.09 -4.61
CA GLU A 89 6.37 -13.35 -4.54
C GLU A 89 5.82 -13.65 -5.93
N TYR A 90 4.92 -14.63 -6.02
CA TYR A 90 4.28 -15.05 -7.25
C TYR A 90 2.79 -14.73 -7.19
N TYR A 91 2.32 -14.04 -8.23
CA TYR A 91 0.94 -13.64 -8.39
C TYR A 91 0.36 -14.30 -9.63
N ASN A 92 -0.93 -14.65 -9.61
CA ASN A 92 -1.60 -15.14 -10.81
C ASN A 92 -1.95 -13.98 -11.77
N LYS A 93 -2.50 -14.30 -12.95
CA LYS A 93 -2.94 -13.31 -13.96
C LYS A 93 -4.02 -12.32 -13.50
N ASN A 94 -4.64 -12.55 -12.33
CA ASN A 94 -5.62 -11.67 -11.69
C ASN A 94 -5.02 -10.89 -10.53
N ILE A 95 -3.68 -10.88 -10.41
CA ILE A 95 -2.88 -10.24 -9.36
C ILE A 95 -3.21 -10.72 -7.94
N ASN A 96 -3.68 -11.96 -7.82
CA ASN A 96 -3.86 -12.63 -6.54
C ASN A 96 -2.59 -13.39 -6.16
N PHE A 97 -2.17 -13.26 -4.90
CA PHE A 97 -0.99 -13.93 -4.37
C PHE A 97 -1.15 -15.45 -4.36
N VAL A 98 -0.13 -16.17 -4.81
CA VAL A 98 -0.09 -17.64 -4.90
C VAL A 98 0.95 -18.21 -3.95
N ARG A 99 2.18 -17.68 -3.94
CA ARG A 99 3.27 -18.19 -3.10
C ARG A 99 4.43 -17.19 -3.00
N ALA A 100 5.34 -17.43 -2.07
CA ALA A 100 6.61 -16.73 -1.97
C ALA A 100 7.77 -17.71 -1.76
N THR A 101 8.91 -17.41 -2.36
CA THR A 101 10.19 -18.10 -2.11
C THR A 101 11.23 -17.14 -1.56
N ASP A 102 12.25 -17.66 -0.89
CA ASP A 102 13.47 -16.89 -0.61
C ASP A 102 14.32 -16.75 -1.90
N GLU A 103 15.44 -16.01 -1.81
CA GLU A 103 16.36 -15.80 -2.93
C GLU A 103 17.07 -17.09 -3.40
N LYS A 104 17.05 -18.16 -2.61
CA LYS A 104 17.62 -19.47 -2.94
C LYS A 104 16.58 -20.43 -3.51
N GLY A 105 15.32 -19.98 -3.67
CA GLY A 105 14.20 -20.80 -4.14
C GLY A 105 13.54 -21.66 -3.06
N GLY A 106 13.92 -21.51 -1.79
CA GLY A 106 13.25 -22.15 -0.66
C GLY A 106 11.83 -21.62 -0.49
N MET A 107 10.86 -22.51 -0.30
CA MET A 107 9.46 -22.10 -0.14
C MET A 107 9.26 -21.39 1.20
N VAL A 108 8.79 -20.14 1.16
CA VAL A 108 8.50 -19.32 2.35
C VAL A 108 7.03 -19.41 2.71
N GLU A 109 6.16 -19.20 1.73
CA GLU A 109 4.72 -19.14 1.91
C GLU A 109 4.02 -19.73 0.69
N THR A 110 2.92 -20.43 0.90
CA THR A 110 2.10 -20.99 -0.18
C THR A 110 0.63 -20.84 0.14
N CYS A 111 -0.13 -20.46 -0.89
CA CYS A 111 -1.59 -20.38 -0.88
C CYS A 111 -2.13 -21.23 -2.03
N ALA A 112 -3.06 -22.14 -1.75
CA ALA A 112 -3.68 -22.98 -2.76
C ALA A 112 -5.22 -22.91 -2.64
N PRO A 113 -5.96 -22.52 -3.70
CA PRO A 113 -5.47 -22.17 -5.05
C PRO A 113 -4.75 -20.81 -5.12
N GLU A 114 -5.30 -19.74 -4.54
CA GLU A 114 -4.68 -18.43 -4.37
C GLU A 114 -5.41 -17.65 -3.26
N ILE A 115 -4.85 -16.54 -2.78
CA ILE A 115 -5.61 -15.64 -1.92
C ILE A 115 -6.58 -14.82 -2.79
N PRO A 116 -7.91 -14.92 -2.60
CA PRO A 116 -8.90 -14.29 -3.49
C PRO A 116 -9.06 -12.79 -3.16
N VAL A 117 -8.00 -12.00 -3.27
CA VAL A 117 -8.00 -10.57 -2.92
C VAL A 117 -8.71 -9.70 -3.95
N PHE A 118 -8.68 -10.08 -5.23
CA PHE A 118 -9.26 -9.33 -6.33
C PHE A 118 -10.14 -10.20 -7.22
N LYS A 119 -11.29 -9.64 -7.64
CA LYS A 119 -12.14 -10.17 -8.69
C LYS A 119 -12.56 -9.05 -9.64
N TRP A 120 -11.84 -8.94 -10.75
CA TRP A 120 -12.01 -7.89 -11.74
C TRP A 120 -13.33 -8.01 -12.52
N PRO A 121 -13.88 -6.90 -13.03
CA PRO A 121 -13.54 -5.52 -12.66
C PRO A 121 -13.90 -5.21 -11.20
N LEU A 122 -13.30 -4.17 -10.61
CA LEU A 122 -13.69 -3.67 -9.30
C LEU A 122 -14.78 -2.61 -9.47
N GLU A 123 -15.91 -2.82 -8.83
CA GLU A 123 -17.11 -1.97 -8.91
C GLU A 123 -17.74 -1.88 -7.51
N PRO A 124 -18.15 -0.68 -7.04
CA PRO A 124 -18.80 -0.52 -5.73
C PRO A 124 -19.96 -1.50 -5.52
N GLY A 125 -20.02 -2.13 -4.34
CA GLY A 125 -21.00 -3.14 -3.97
C GLY A 125 -20.69 -4.56 -4.47
N LYS A 126 -19.70 -4.75 -5.34
CA LYS A 126 -19.26 -6.09 -5.76
C LYS A 126 -18.53 -6.78 -4.62
N TRP A 127 -18.90 -8.03 -4.35
CA TRP A 127 -18.25 -8.87 -3.35
C TRP A 127 -18.01 -10.28 -3.85
N TRP A 128 -17.09 -10.98 -3.20
CA TRP A 128 -16.81 -12.39 -3.44
C TRP A 128 -16.27 -13.05 -2.18
N LYS A 129 -16.37 -14.38 -2.16
CA LYS A 129 -15.80 -15.23 -1.12
C LYS A 129 -14.95 -16.30 -1.78
N GLY A 130 -13.85 -16.67 -1.15
CA GLY A 130 -13.08 -17.85 -1.51
C GLY A 130 -12.40 -18.48 -0.31
N GLU A 131 -11.92 -19.70 -0.50
CA GLU A 131 -11.21 -20.48 0.50
C GLU A 131 -9.85 -20.88 -0.06
N TYR A 132 -8.83 -20.89 0.80
CA TYR A 132 -7.49 -21.30 0.44
C TYR A 132 -6.80 -21.99 1.60
N LEU A 133 -5.92 -22.92 1.27
CA LEU A 133 -4.96 -23.47 2.22
C LEU A 133 -3.77 -22.53 2.29
N TYR A 134 -3.47 -22.06 3.49
CA TYR A 134 -2.29 -21.27 3.80
C TYR A 134 -1.24 -22.18 4.44
N GLN A 135 0.01 -22.05 3.99
CA GLN A 135 1.18 -22.66 4.61
C GLN A 135 2.31 -21.65 4.66
N ASP A 136 2.84 -21.40 5.86
CA ASP A 136 3.97 -20.54 6.16
C ASP A 136 5.07 -21.39 6.80
N ASN A 137 6.14 -21.58 6.05
CA ASN A 137 7.25 -22.43 6.47
C ASN A 137 8.20 -21.72 7.44
N LYS A 138 8.10 -20.40 7.60
CA LYS A 138 8.90 -19.65 8.59
C LYS A 138 8.32 -19.79 9.98
N THR A 139 6.99 -19.82 10.10
CA THR A 139 6.29 -19.93 11.38
C THR A 139 5.72 -21.32 11.65
N SER A 140 5.92 -22.27 10.73
CA SER A 140 5.26 -23.59 10.71
C SER A 140 3.73 -23.49 10.79
N GLY A 141 3.17 -22.35 10.37
CA GLY A 141 1.74 -22.08 10.39
C GLY A 141 1.08 -22.70 9.17
N SER A 142 0.03 -23.52 9.38
CA SER A 142 -0.80 -23.99 8.27
C SER A 142 -2.27 -24.02 8.65
N GLY A 143 -3.15 -23.86 7.67
CA GLY A 143 -4.59 -23.95 7.89
C GLY A 143 -5.44 -23.53 6.71
N SER A 144 -6.70 -23.94 6.75
CA SER A 144 -7.72 -23.44 5.82
C SER A 144 -8.23 -22.08 6.28
N VAL A 145 -8.25 -21.12 5.36
CA VAL A 145 -8.71 -19.75 5.56
C VAL A 145 -9.80 -19.46 4.54
N SER A 146 -10.94 -18.96 5.02
CA SER A 146 -11.95 -18.32 4.19
C SER A 146 -11.70 -16.81 4.17
N MET A 147 -11.86 -16.19 3.01
CA MET A 147 -11.78 -14.75 2.83
C MET A 147 -13.02 -14.26 2.08
N THR A 148 -13.66 -13.24 2.62
CA THR A 148 -14.71 -12.46 1.95
C THR A 148 -14.17 -11.07 1.67
N THR A 149 -14.27 -10.61 0.43
CA THR A 149 -13.85 -9.28 0.01
C THR A 149 -15.01 -8.53 -0.64
N GLU A 150 -15.14 -7.25 -0.34
CA GLU A 150 -16.15 -6.34 -0.87
C GLU A 150 -15.49 -5.05 -1.34
N VAL A 151 -15.91 -4.54 -2.49
CA VAL A 151 -15.57 -3.19 -2.96
C VAL A 151 -16.56 -2.22 -2.34
N ILE A 152 -16.10 -1.39 -1.40
CA ILE A 152 -16.95 -0.45 -0.67
C ILE A 152 -17.37 0.71 -1.57
N GLY A 153 -16.42 1.28 -2.31
CA GLY A 153 -16.68 2.42 -3.17
C GLY A 153 -15.47 3.33 -3.36
N PRO A 154 -15.67 4.47 -4.04
CA PRO A 154 -14.62 5.45 -4.21
C PRO A 154 -14.24 6.10 -2.87
N GLU A 155 -12.95 6.31 -2.67
CA GLU A 155 -12.40 7.10 -1.56
C GLU A 155 -11.27 7.97 -2.11
N THR A 156 -11.22 9.25 -1.73
CA THR A 156 -10.11 10.14 -2.07
C THR A 156 -9.07 10.09 -0.96
N LEU A 157 -7.83 9.74 -1.31
CA LEU A 157 -6.69 9.82 -0.40
C LEU A 157 -5.83 11.04 -0.72
N ILE A 158 -5.06 11.50 0.26
CA ILE A 158 -4.05 12.54 0.07
C ILE A 158 -2.68 11.86 0.17
N ASN A 159 -1.84 12.01 -0.85
CA ASN A 159 -0.47 11.47 -0.82
C ASN A 159 0.49 12.35 0.00
N GLY A 160 1.75 11.90 0.12
CA GLY A 160 2.78 12.66 0.85
C GLY A 160 3.10 14.05 0.29
N GLU A 161 2.69 14.34 -0.95
CA GLU A 161 2.86 15.63 -1.63
C GLU A 161 1.61 16.52 -1.52
N GLY A 162 0.57 16.08 -0.81
CA GLY A 162 -0.67 16.83 -0.66
C GLY A 162 -1.62 16.70 -1.85
N GLN A 163 -1.33 15.83 -2.82
CA GLN A 163 -2.20 15.60 -3.97
C GLN A 163 -3.32 14.63 -3.63
N GLU A 164 -4.53 14.96 -4.09
CA GLU A 164 -5.67 14.07 -4.04
C GLU A 164 -5.51 12.92 -5.06
N ILE A 165 -5.77 11.70 -4.61
CA ILE A 165 -5.77 10.49 -5.43
C ILE A 165 -7.11 9.80 -5.25
N ALA A 166 -7.86 9.64 -6.34
CA ALA A 166 -9.07 8.84 -6.31
C ALA A 166 -8.70 7.35 -6.29
N THR A 167 -9.32 6.61 -5.38
CA THR A 167 -9.10 5.18 -5.19
C THR A 167 -10.42 4.44 -5.13
N LEU A 168 -10.38 3.12 -5.31
CA LEU A 168 -11.45 2.23 -4.87
C LEU A 168 -11.02 1.53 -3.59
N LYS A 169 -11.86 1.61 -2.56
CA LYS A 169 -11.64 0.90 -1.30
C LYS A 169 -12.23 -0.50 -1.35
N LEU A 170 -11.44 -1.47 -0.93
CA LEU A 170 -11.85 -2.84 -0.70
C LEU A 170 -11.66 -3.19 0.77
N VAL A 171 -12.56 -4.01 1.31
CA VAL A 171 -12.46 -4.56 2.66
C VAL A 171 -12.50 -6.08 2.54
N SER A 172 -11.47 -6.74 3.08
CA SER A 172 -11.37 -8.20 3.15
C SER A 172 -11.41 -8.67 4.59
N LYS A 173 -12.27 -9.65 4.88
CA LYS A 173 -12.38 -10.31 6.20
C LYS A 173 -11.94 -11.76 6.08
N ARG A 174 -11.12 -12.23 7.02
CA ARG A 174 -10.57 -13.59 7.05
C ARG A 174 -11.12 -14.34 8.25
N ALA A 175 -11.49 -15.60 8.03
CA ALA A 175 -11.85 -16.53 9.09
C ALA A 175 -11.17 -17.89 8.87
N ASN A 176 -10.87 -18.61 9.94
CA ASN A 176 -10.36 -19.97 9.86
C ASN A 176 -11.48 -20.96 9.47
N ARG A 177 -11.15 -22.26 9.37
CA ARG A 177 -12.12 -23.34 9.08
C ARG A 177 -13.32 -23.44 10.04
N TYR A 178 -13.23 -22.85 11.23
CA TYR A 178 -14.29 -22.83 12.24
C TYR A 178 -15.13 -21.55 12.21
N GLY A 179 -14.90 -20.66 11.24
CA GLY A 179 -15.55 -19.36 11.16
C GLY A 179 -15.03 -18.33 12.17
N THR A 180 -13.96 -18.64 12.92
CA THR A 180 -13.36 -17.68 13.84
C THR A 180 -12.61 -16.60 13.07
N PHE A 181 -12.83 -15.34 13.42
CA PHE A 181 -12.13 -14.20 12.86
C PHE A 181 -10.61 -14.32 13.04
N VAL A 182 -9.88 -14.21 11.93
CA VAL A 182 -8.41 -14.27 11.89
C VAL A 182 -7.83 -12.88 11.65
N GLY A 183 -8.54 -12.04 10.88
CA GLY A 183 -8.10 -10.68 10.60
C GLY A 183 -8.93 -9.99 9.55
N LYS A 184 -8.70 -8.70 9.42
CA LYS A 184 -9.30 -7.80 8.44
C LYS A 184 -8.19 -7.12 7.63
N ARG A 185 -8.50 -6.75 6.39
CA ARG A 185 -7.60 -6.00 5.52
C ARG A 185 -8.39 -4.95 4.75
N ASP A 186 -8.04 -3.69 4.94
CA ASP A 186 -8.53 -2.58 4.14
C ASP A 186 -7.50 -2.26 3.05
N LEU A 187 -7.96 -2.03 1.83
CA LEU A 187 -7.15 -1.84 0.63
C LEU A 187 -7.67 -0.64 -0.15
N TRP A 188 -6.78 0.21 -0.65
CA TRP A 188 -7.12 1.31 -1.54
C TRP A 188 -6.38 1.11 -2.85
N TYR A 189 -7.11 0.73 -3.89
CA TYR A 189 -6.60 0.51 -5.24
C TYR A 189 -6.66 1.80 -6.05
N ASP A 190 -5.59 2.10 -6.78
CA ASP A 190 -5.56 3.17 -7.77
C ASP A 190 -5.11 2.61 -9.15
N PRO A 191 -5.89 2.85 -10.22
CA PRO A 191 -5.54 2.39 -11.56
C PRO A 191 -4.28 3.06 -12.14
N GLN A 192 -3.90 4.26 -11.70
CA GLN A 192 -2.71 4.95 -12.22
C GLN A 192 -1.42 4.27 -11.77
N THR A 193 -1.36 3.87 -10.50
CA THR A 193 -0.27 3.05 -9.93
C THR A 193 -0.42 1.55 -10.21
N ARG A 194 -1.53 1.13 -10.84
CA ARG A 194 -1.84 -0.27 -11.20
C ARG A 194 -1.87 -1.22 -10.01
N PHE A 195 -1.93 -0.72 -8.78
CA PHE A 195 -1.94 -1.53 -7.57
C PHE A 195 -2.48 -0.78 -6.36
N ILE A 196 -2.23 -1.34 -5.17
CA ILE A 196 -2.69 -0.81 -3.89
C ILE A 196 -1.78 0.34 -3.44
N ILE A 197 -2.35 1.51 -3.16
CA ILE A 197 -1.60 2.66 -2.65
C ILE A 197 -1.65 2.77 -1.13
N LYS A 198 -2.66 2.15 -0.51
CA LYS A 198 -2.75 2.03 0.95
C LYS A 198 -3.28 0.66 1.32
N ARG A 199 -2.71 0.07 2.36
CA ARG A 199 -3.15 -1.21 2.94
C ARG A 199 -3.11 -1.12 4.45
N VAL A 200 -4.16 -1.59 5.12
CA VAL A 200 -4.21 -1.73 6.57
C VAL A 200 -4.63 -3.15 6.90
N ASP A 201 -3.72 -3.95 7.44
CA ASP A 201 -4.04 -5.26 8.01
C ASP A 201 -4.26 -5.14 9.52
N GLU A 202 -5.35 -5.71 9.98
CA GLU A 202 -5.62 -5.97 11.39
C GLU A 202 -5.63 -7.49 11.57
N ARG A 203 -4.82 -8.00 12.50
CA ARG A 203 -4.76 -9.42 12.83
C ARG A 203 -5.36 -9.65 14.22
N SER A 204 -5.66 -10.91 14.54
CA SER A 204 -5.96 -11.30 15.91
C SER A 204 -4.85 -10.85 16.87
N LEU A 205 -5.21 -10.56 18.13
CA LEU A 205 -4.31 -10.06 19.18
C LEU A 205 -3.85 -8.60 19.02
N GLY A 206 -4.59 -7.77 18.26
CA GLY A 206 -4.35 -6.32 18.19
C GLY A 206 -3.15 -5.89 17.35
N LYS A 207 -2.50 -6.83 16.64
CA LYS A 207 -1.43 -6.51 15.69
C LYS A 207 -2.01 -5.79 14.48
N ARG A 208 -1.38 -4.68 14.12
CA ARG A 208 -1.76 -3.86 12.96
C ARG A 208 -0.55 -3.57 12.11
N GLU A 209 -0.71 -3.69 10.80
CA GLU A 209 0.28 -3.29 9.81
C GLU A 209 -0.36 -2.32 8.82
N GLU A 210 0.27 -1.18 8.61
CA GLU A 210 -0.13 -0.21 7.60
C GLU A 210 0.98 -0.10 6.56
N ARG A 211 0.60 -0.06 5.28
CA ARG A 211 1.49 0.24 4.16
C ARG A 211 0.92 1.42 3.39
N SER A 212 1.74 2.42 3.15
CA SER A 212 1.40 3.61 2.38
C SER A 212 2.41 3.78 1.26
N LEU A 213 1.93 3.92 0.03
CA LEU A 213 2.78 4.08 -1.13
C LEU A 213 3.54 5.41 -1.04
N ILE A 214 4.86 5.33 -1.15
CA ILE A 214 5.75 6.48 -1.28
C ILE A 214 5.88 6.85 -2.75
N SER A 215 6.14 5.87 -3.61
CA SER A 215 6.37 6.10 -5.04
C SER A 215 6.04 4.88 -5.88
N PHE A 216 5.57 5.12 -7.10
CA PHE A 216 5.45 4.13 -8.16
C PHE A 216 6.32 4.54 -9.35
N THR A 217 7.15 3.63 -9.84
CA THR A 217 7.93 3.81 -11.08
C THR A 217 7.44 2.78 -12.10
N PRO A 218 6.87 3.20 -13.23
CA PRO A 218 6.45 2.26 -14.26
C PRO A 218 7.67 1.59 -14.89
N GLY A 219 7.53 0.30 -15.19
CA GLY A 219 8.50 -0.47 -15.95
C GLY A 219 8.63 0.03 -17.38
N THR A 220 9.75 -0.33 -18.01
CA THR A 220 9.93 -0.11 -19.46
C THR A 220 9.39 -1.32 -20.21
N LYS A 221 8.72 -1.07 -21.34
CA LYS A 221 8.25 -2.13 -22.25
C LYS A 221 9.41 -2.76 -23.00
#